data_AF-A0A7S0CJD1-F1
#
_entry.id   AF-A0A7S0CJD1-F1
#
_cell.length_a   1.000
_cell.length_b   1.000
_cell.length_c   1.000
_cell.angle_alpha   90.00
_cell.angle_beta   90.00
_cell.angle_gamma   90.00
#
_symmetry.space_group_name_H-M   'P 1'
#
loop_
_entity.id
_entity.type
_entity.pdbx_description
1 polymer ?
#
loop_
_entity_poly.entity_id
_entity_poly.type
_entity_poly.pdbx_seq_one_letter_code
_entity_poly.pdbx_strand_id
1 'polypeptide(L)'
;GEVTVVDEWQPATSSRATVNDLHSEYSNIFRHGNRNAASHLWSTFLLERAYQMTLEQLIMFFTGFCVVSGSPIRPSDYNRYRLTLPRVGKNDGKQHFTSAYMHYCCWPCVCDTQDYIKIDTVKAKSIDGIERTLHVAVIGNPCDNPDELHAPFHQSYGFKRETSIADSA
;
A
#
# COMPACT_ATOMS: atom_id res chain seq x y z
N GLY A 1 20.10 -9.14 -11.06
CA GLY A 1 19.66 -8.16 -10.06
C GLY A 1 20.39 -8.51 -8.78
N GLU A 2 21.12 -7.56 -8.24
CA GLU A 2 21.83 -7.70 -6.97
C GLU A 2 20.80 -8.03 -5.88
N VAL A 3 20.97 -9.17 -5.21
CA VAL A 3 20.10 -9.55 -4.09
C VAL A 3 20.52 -8.64 -2.94
N THR A 4 19.77 -7.56 -2.73
CA THR A 4 19.89 -6.77 -1.51
C THR A 4 19.60 -7.71 -0.34
N VAL A 5 20.63 -8.02 0.44
CA VAL A 5 20.46 -8.79 1.66
C VAL A 5 19.76 -7.89 2.64
N VAL A 6 18.45 -8.07 2.78
CA VAL A 6 17.64 -7.35 3.73
C VAL A 6 17.85 -8.00 5.09
N ASP A 7 18.22 -7.20 6.10
CA ASP A 7 18.43 -7.69 7.45
C ASP A 7 17.19 -8.43 7.98
N GLU A 8 17.44 -9.41 8.85
CA GLU A 8 16.38 -10.16 9.50
C GLU A 8 15.53 -9.22 10.36
N TRP A 9 14.23 -9.19 10.07
CA TRP A 9 13.26 -8.45 10.86
C TRP A 9 12.59 -9.43 11.82
N GLN A 10 12.99 -9.42 13.09
CA GLN A 10 12.54 -10.39 14.09
C GLN A 10 11.00 -10.59 14.16
N PRO A 11 10.16 -9.55 13.99
CA PRO A 11 8.71 -9.73 13.89
C PRO A 11 8.23 -10.59 12.72
N ALA A 12 9.03 -10.84 11.69
CA ALA A 12 8.70 -11.70 10.54
C ALA A 12 8.58 -13.19 10.90
N THR A 13 9.32 -13.64 11.92
CA THR A 13 9.39 -15.05 12.34
C THR A 13 8.70 -15.31 13.68
N SER A 14 8.27 -14.25 14.37
CA SER A 14 7.61 -14.34 15.69
C SER A 14 6.18 -14.87 15.57
N SER A 15 5.84 -15.90 16.36
CA SER A 15 4.46 -16.41 16.52
C SER A 15 3.52 -15.45 17.27
N ARG A 16 4.07 -14.38 17.86
CA ARG A 16 3.31 -13.34 18.57
C ARG A 16 3.33 -12.00 17.82
N ALA A 17 3.71 -12.01 16.54
CA ALA A 17 3.74 -10.81 15.72
C ALA A 17 2.36 -10.16 15.61
N THR A 18 2.34 -8.84 15.61
CA THR A 18 1.15 -8.02 15.49
C THR A 18 1.41 -6.85 14.54
N VAL A 19 0.35 -6.21 14.06
CA VAL A 19 0.50 -4.98 13.25
C VAL A 19 1.27 -3.87 13.97
N ASN A 20 1.31 -3.85 15.32
CA ASN A 20 2.09 -2.85 16.05
C ASN A 20 3.60 -3.01 15.81
N ASP A 21 4.09 -4.23 15.55
CA ASP A 21 5.50 -4.47 15.23
C ASP A 21 5.87 -3.80 13.89
N LEU A 22 4.96 -3.84 12.90
CA LEU A 22 5.10 -3.06 11.68
C LEU A 22 5.05 -1.56 11.98
N HIS A 23 4.13 -1.11 12.83
CA HIS A 23 4.03 0.32 13.18
C HIS A 23 5.30 0.85 13.87
N SER A 24 6.01 0.02 14.63
CA SER A 24 7.29 0.37 15.23
C SER A 24 8.38 0.69 14.20
N GLU A 25 8.23 0.22 12.95
CA GLU A 25 9.14 0.53 11.84
C GLU A 25 8.83 1.86 11.13
N TYR A 26 7.83 2.62 11.60
CA TYR A 26 7.38 3.86 10.96
C TYR A 26 8.54 4.81 10.66
N SER A 27 9.41 5.09 11.63
CA SER A 27 10.53 6.02 11.44
C SER A 27 11.63 5.48 10.52
N ASN A 28 11.73 4.15 10.37
CA ASN A 28 12.68 3.52 9.46
C ASN A 28 12.19 3.59 8.01
N ILE A 29 10.88 3.51 7.81
CA ILE A 29 10.20 3.49 6.51
C ILE A 29 9.93 4.91 6.01
N PHE A 30 9.40 5.81 6.85
CA PHE A 30 9.02 7.17 6.50
C PHE A 30 10.06 8.19 6.95
N ARG A 31 11.22 8.20 6.29
CA ARG A 31 12.37 9.04 6.67
C ARG A 31 12.14 10.55 6.58
N HIS A 32 11.16 10.96 5.78
CA HIS A 32 10.82 12.37 5.56
C HIS A 32 9.53 12.80 6.28
N GLY A 33 8.97 11.96 7.16
CA GLY A 33 7.83 12.29 8.03
C GLY A 33 6.45 12.35 7.35
N ASN A 34 6.37 12.47 6.02
CA ASN A 34 5.10 12.47 5.30
C ASN A 34 4.70 11.06 4.83
N ARG A 35 3.71 10.48 5.52
CA ARG A 35 3.02 9.23 5.15
C ARG A 35 1.92 9.34 4.10
N ASN A 36 1.33 10.53 3.91
CA ASN A 36 0.15 10.68 3.05
C ASN A 36 0.48 10.25 1.62
N ALA A 37 -0.37 9.41 1.02
CA ALA A 37 -0.15 8.81 -0.31
C ALA A 37 1.13 7.97 -0.45
N ALA A 38 1.78 7.63 0.67
CA ALA A 38 3.05 6.89 0.69
C ALA A 38 2.91 5.47 1.26
N SER A 39 1.71 4.86 1.21
CA SER A 39 1.46 3.48 1.64
C SER A 39 2.28 2.42 0.87
N HIS A 40 2.75 2.77 -0.33
CA HIS A 40 3.67 1.94 -1.11
C HIS A 40 5.01 1.68 -0.38
N LEU A 41 5.42 2.55 0.55
CA LEU A 41 6.64 2.34 1.36
C LEU A 41 6.44 1.20 2.36
N TRP A 42 5.27 1.10 3.00
CA TRP A 42 4.93 -0.08 3.81
C TRP A 42 4.95 -1.35 2.97
N SER A 43 4.35 -1.28 1.78
CA SER A 43 4.28 -2.42 0.86
C SER A 43 5.67 -2.90 0.43
N THR A 44 6.57 -1.96 0.12
CA THR A 44 7.97 -2.24 -0.23
C THR A 44 8.67 -2.95 0.93
N PHE A 45 8.58 -2.38 2.15
CA PHE A 45 9.19 -2.96 3.34
C PHE A 45 8.76 -4.42 3.57
N LEU A 46 7.47 -4.72 3.38
CA LEU A 46 6.88 -6.05 3.57
C LEU A 46 7.26 -7.02 2.44
N LEU A 47 7.17 -6.61 1.18
CA LEU A 47 7.47 -7.47 0.03
C LEU A 47 8.95 -7.84 -0.03
N GLU A 48 9.85 -6.91 0.30
CA GLU A 48 11.28 -7.17 0.44
C GLU A 48 11.59 -8.20 1.51
N ARG A 49 10.74 -8.32 2.54
CA ARG A 49 10.90 -9.27 3.66
C ARG A 49 9.97 -10.47 3.58
N ALA A 50 9.23 -10.64 2.50
CA ALA A 50 8.23 -11.71 2.36
C ALA A 50 8.86 -13.11 2.57
N TYR A 51 10.11 -13.29 2.16
CA TYR A 51 10.85 -14.55 2.31
C TYR A 51 11.18 -14.91 3.77
N GLN A 52 11.07 -13.96 4.69
CA GLN A 52 11.34 -14.16 6.12
C GLN A 52 10.09 -14.61 6.90
N MET A 53 8.90 -14.61 6.29
CA MET A 53 7.64 -14.85 6.99
C MET A 53 6.69 -15.80 6.22
N THR A 54 5.67 -16.30 6.91
CA THR A 54 4.58 -17.03 6.25
C THR A 54 3.71 -16.08 5.43
N LEU A 55 2.99 -16.60 4.43
CA LEU A 55 2.03 -15.79 3.68
C LEU A 55 0.94 -15.20 4.59
N GLU A 56 0.48 -15.94 5.59
CA GLU A 56 -0.53 -15.47 6.54
C GLU A 56 -0.02 -14.24 7.32
N GLN A 57 1.22 -14.29 7.78
CA GLN A 57 1.86 -13.21 8.52
C GLN A 57 2.10 -11.98 7.62
N LEU A 58 2.51 -12.20 6.37
CA LEU A 58 2.60 -11.13 5.38
C LEU A 58 1.25 -10.43 5.17
N ILE A 59 0.17 -11.21 4.96
CA ILE A 59 -1.19 -10.68 4.79
C ILE A 59 -1.65 -9.94 6.05
N MET A 60 -1.38 -10.47 7.25
CA MET A 60 -1.69 -9.81 8.52
C MET A 60 -1.04 -8.43 8.58
N PHE A 61 0.25 -8.30 8.25
CA PHE A 61 0.93 -7.01 8.24
C PHE A 61 0.36 -6.03 7.20
N PHE A 62 -0.05 -6.53 6.02
CA PHE A 62 -0.74 -5.70 5.01
C PHE A 62 -2.06 -5.10 5.51
N THR A 63 -2.69 -5.67 6.54
CA THR A 63 -3.90 -5.08 7.16
C THR A 63 -3.60 -3.94 8.12
N GLY A 64 -2.32 -3.71 8.45
CA GLY A 64 -1.88 -2.76 9.48
C GLY A 64 -1.83 -1.29 9.04
N PHE A 65 -2.10 -0.95 7.79
CA PHE A 65 -2.04 0.43 7.33
C PHE A 65 -3.19 0.77 6.38
N CYS A 66 -3.58 2.04 6.36
CA CYS A 66 -4.54 2.54 5.40
C CYS A 66 -3.92 2.55 3.99
N VAL A 67 -4.60 1.95 3.03
CA VAL A 67 -4.11 1.77 1.64
C VAL A 67 -3.84 3.09 0.93
N VAL A 68 -4.56 4.17 1.27
CA VAL A 68 -4.38 5.49 0.64
C VAL A 68 -3.44 6.38 1.45
N SER A 69 -3.75 6.61 2.72
CA SER A 69 -3.02 7.60 3.52
C SER A 69 -1.71 7.10 4.13
N GLY A 70 -1.45 5.79 4.13
CA GLY A 70 -0.31 5.19 4.82
C GLY A 70 -0.39 5.27 6.35
N SER A 71 -1.50 5.77 6.92
CA SER A 71 -1.69 5.84 8.37
C SER A 71 -1.65 4.44 9.01
N PRO A 72 -0.88 4.23 10.08
CA PRO A 72 -0.98 3.05 10.93
C PRO A 72 -2.41 2.87 11.44
N ILE A 73 -2.97 1.67 11.29
CA ILE A 73 -4.30 1.33 11.78
C ILE A 73 -4.28 -0.05 12.45
N ARG A 74 -5.23 -0.25 13.36
CA ARG A 74 -5.51 -1.57 13.90
C ARG A 74 -6.71 -2.16 13.14
N PRO A 75 -6.56 -3.30 12.45
CA PRO A 75 -7.65 -3.90 11.70
C PRO A 75 -8.77 -4.32 12.65
N SER A 76 -10.01 -4.00 12.27
CA SER A 76 -11.24 -4.40 12.97
C SER A 76 -12.41 -4.39 11.99
N ASP A 77 -13.57 -4.93 12.38
CA ASP A 77 -14.76 -4.87 11.52
C ASP A 77 -15.25 -3.44 11.28
N TYR A 78 -14.99 -2.51 12.21
CA TYR A 78 -15.37 -1.10 12.05
C TYR A 78 -14.68 -0.42 10.87
N ASN A 79 -13.42 -0.79 10.58
CA ASN A 79 -12.64 -0.17 9.51
C ASN A 79 -12.43 -1.08 8.30
N ARG A 80 -13.16 -2.19 8.22
CA ARG A 80 -13.05 -3.20 7.16
C ARG A 80 -14.10 -2.96 6.09
N TYR A 81 -13.67 -2.68 4.87
CA TYR A 81 -14.56 -2.40 3.75
C TYR A 81 -14.36 -3.41 2.63
N ARG A 82 -15.46 -3.96 2.11
CA ARG A 82 -15.45 -4.77 0.89
C ARG A 82 -15.55 -3.86 -0.32
N LEU A 83 -14.55 -3.88 -1.18
CA LEU A 83 -14.54 -3.13 -2.44
C LEU A 83 -14.43 -4.08 -3.62
N THR A 84 -15.01 -3.69 -4.75
CA THR A 84 -14.86 -4.36 -6.04
C THR A 84 -14.17 -3.40 -6.98
N LEU A 85 -12.92 -3.71 -7.31
CA LEU A 85 -12.04 -2.80 -8.04
C LEU A 85 -11.65 -3.37 -9.41
N PRO A 86 -11.47 -2.50 -10.43
CA PRO A 86 -11.02 -2.93 -11.74
C PRO A 86 -9.59 -3.47 -11.66
N ARG A 87 -9.31 -4.56 -12.37
CA ARG A 87 -7.96 -5.08 -12.56
C ARG A 87 -7.21 -4.29 -13.63
N VAL A 88 -5.91 -4.08 -13.43
CA VAL A 88 -5.01 -3.65 -14.50
C VAL A 88 -5.04 -4.72 -15.59
N GLY A 89 -5.18 -4.26 -16.85
CA GLY A 89 -5.10 -5.00 -18.11
C GLY A 89 -5.41 -6.50 -18.11
N LYS A 90 -6.40 -6.91 -18.92
CA LYS A 90 -6.29 -8.20 -19.63
C LYS A 90 -6.34 -7.95 -21.12
N ASN A 91 -5.45 -8.62 -21.86
CA ASN A 91 -5.32 -8.57 -23.32
C ASN A 91 -6.55 -9.15 -24.08
N ASP A 92 -7.68 -9.35 -23.40
CA ASP A 92 -8.90 -9.97 -23.94
C ASP A 92 -9.99 -8.94 -24.27
N GLY A 93 -9.67 -7.64 -24.18
CA GLY A 93 -10.60 -6.55 -24.49
C GLY A 93 -11.72 -6.36 -23.47
N LYS A 94 -11.68 -7.05 -22.32
CA LYS A 94 -12.70 -6.95 -21.26
C LYS A 94 -12.10 -6.41 -19.97
N GLN A 95 -12.85 -5.54 -19.29
CA GLN A 95 -12.50 -5.10 -17.94
C GLN A 95 -12.85 -6.21 -16.94
N HIS A 96 -11.85 -6.66 -16.17
CA HIS A 96 -12.05 -7.61 -15.07
C HIS A 96 -12.10 -6.87 -13.74
N PHE A 97 -12.78 -7.47 -12.76
CA PHE A 97 -12.90 -6.91 -11.41
C PHE A 97 -12.52 -7.95 -10.36
N THR A 98 -12.02 -7.48 -9.22
CA THR A 98 -11.73 -8.30 -8.05
C THR A 98 -12.43 -7.69 -6.83
N SER A 99 -13.14 -8.51 -6.07
CA SER A 99 -13.70 -8.11 -4.78
C SER A 99 -12.82 -8.57 -3.63
N ALA A 100 -12.41 -7.68 -2.74
CA ALA A 100 -11.60 -7.98 -1.56
C ALA A 100 -11.94 -7.05 -0.39
N TYR A 101 -11.42 -7.36 0.79
CA TYR A 101 -11.49 -6.49 1.96
C TYR A 101 -10.20 -5.70 2.13
N MET A 102 -10.32 -4.42 2.48
CA MET A 102 -9.21 -3.56 2.88
C MET A 102 -9.59 -2.76 4.13
N HIS A 103 -8.58 -2.27 4.84
CA HIS A 103 -8.77 -1.50 6.07
C HIS A 103 -8.41 -0.02 5.87
N TYR A 104 -9.21 0.88 6.45
CA TYR A 104 -9.12 2.32 6.19
C TYR A 104 -9.09 3.14 7.48
N CYS A 105 -8.37 4.27 7.49
CA CYS A 105 -8.39 5.18 8.64
C CYS A 105 -9.62 6.10 8.65
N CYS A 106 -10.25 6.35 7.50
CA CYS A 106 -11.40 7.24 7.36
C CYS A 106 -12.16 6.94 6.05
N TRP A 107 -13.42 7.36 5.99
CA TRP A 107 -14.27 7.16 4.82
C TRP A 107 -13.76 7.83 3.53
N PRO A 108 -13.10 9.01 3.54
CA PRO A 108 -12.60 9.62 2.30
C PRO A 108 -11.59 8.73 1.58
N CYS A 109 -10.74 8.00 2.32
CA CYS A 109 -9.80 7.05 1.70
C CYS A 109 -10.51 5.88 0.99
N VAL A 110 -11.74 5.55 1.38
CA VAL A 110 -12.54 4.55 0.66
C VAL A 110 -12.94 5.11 -0.70
N CYS A 111 -13.39 6.36 -0.76
CA CYS A 111 -13.73 7.05 -2.01
C CYS A 111 -12.50 7.17 -2.93
N ASP A 112 -11.36 7.64 -2.41
CA ASP A 112 -10.11 7.72 -3.19
C ASP A 112 -9.70 6.37 -3.78
N THR A 113 -9.96 5.27 -3.04
CA THR A 113 -9.71 3.93 -3.56
C THR A 113 -10.59 3.60 -4.75
N GLN A 114 -11.88 3.92 -4.67
CA GLN A 114 -12.82 3.62 -5.76
C GLN A 114 -12.53 4.43 -7.02
N ASP A 115 -12.05 5.67 -6.85
CA ASP A 115 -11.78 6.57 -7.96
C ASP A 115 -10.45 6.26 -8.67
N TYR A 116 -9.39 5.95 -7.92
CA TYR A 116 -8.02 5.91 -8.47
C TYR A 116 -7.33 4.56 -8.42
N ILE A 117 -7.70 3.68 -7.48
CA ILE A 117 -6.95 2.45 -7.22
C ILE A 117 -7.48 1.29 -8.08
N LYS A 118 -6.53 0.53 -8.65
CA LYS A 118 -6.78 -0.69 -9.43
C LYS A 118 -6.17 -1.90 -8.72
N ILE A 119 -6.46 -3.09 -9.23
CA ILE A 119 -5.86 -4.34 -8.75
C ILE A 119 -4.87 -4.88 -9.78
N ASP A 120 -3.64 -5.14 -9.35
CA ASP A 120 -2.65 -5.88 -10.12
C ASP A 120 -2.18 -7.11 -9.34
N THR A 121 -1.19 -7.81 -9.86
CA THR A 121 -0.59 -8.99 -9.26
C THR A 121 0.89 -8.82 -9.04
N VAL A 122 1.35 -9.18 -7.85
CA VAL A 122 2.78 -9.34 -7.53
C VAL A 122 3.04 -10.78 -7.11
N LYS A 123 4.23 -11.27 -7.40
CA LYS A 123 4.68 -12.57 -6.89
C LYS A 123 5.50 -12.37 -5.62
N ALA A 124 5.18 -13.13 -4.58
CA ALA A 124 5.93 -13.11 -3.33
C ALA A 124 6.32 -14.55 -2.96
N LYS A 125 7.60 -14.74 -2.62
CA LYS A 125 8.13 -16.00 -2.09
C LYS A 125 8.13 -15.92 -0.56
N SER A 126 7.43 -16.83 0.10
CA SER A 126 7.39 -16.91 1.57
C SER A 126 8.49 -17.80 2.15
N ILE A 127 8.55 -17.90 3.48
CA ILE A 127 9.55 -18.69 4.23
C ILE A 127 9.57 -20.19 3.87
N ASP A 128 8.46 -20.76 3.40
CA ASP A 128 8.38 -22.13 2.89
C ASP A 128 9.04 -22.32 1.52
N GLY A 129 9.57 -21.24 0.93
CA GLY A 129 10.19 -21.23 -0.38
C GLY A 129 9.21 -21.26 -1.55
N ILE A 130 7.89 -21.23 -1.28
CA ILE A 130 6.86 -21.29 -2.31
C ILE A 130 6.52 -19.87 -2.77
N GLU A 131 6.59 -19.65 -4.08
CA GLU A 131 6.15 -18.41 -4.72
C GLU A 131 4.64 -18.42 -4.94
N ARG A 132 3.96 -17.37 -4.49
CA ARG A 132 2.50 -17.19 -4.64
C ARG A 132 2.20 -15.86 -5.29
N THR A 133 1.16 -15.84 -6.12
CA THR A 133 0.66 -14.61 -6.74
C THR A 133 -0.33 -13.94 -5.81
N LEU A 134 -0.06 -12.70 -5.44
CA LEU A 134 -0.90 -11.86 -4.59
C LEU A 134 -1.61 -10.82 -5.44
N HIS A 135 -2.89 -10.59 -5.15
CA HIS A 135 -3.61 -9.44 -5.68
C HIS A 135 -3.32 -8.22 -4.80
N VAL A 136 -2.80 -7.16 -5.40
CA VAL A 136 -2.40 -5.94 -4.70
C VAL A 136 -3.11 -4.73 -5.27
N ALA A 137 -3.44 -3.79 -4.38
CA ALA A 137 -3.92 -2.47 -4.75
C ALA A 137 -2.76 -1.66 -5.34
N VAL A 138 -2.98 -1.06 -6.51
CA VAL A 138 -1.98 -0.25 -7.22
C VAL A 138 -2.60 1.05 -7.71
N ILE A 139 -1.76 2.08 -7.82
CA ILE A 139 -2.06 3.34 -8.49
C ILE A 139 -1.07 3.53 -9.64
N GLY A 140 -1.48 4.25 -10.69
CA GLY A 140 -0.58 4.60 -11.79
C GLY A 140 0.62 5.41 -11.27
N ASN A 141 1.79 5.19 -11.86
CA ASN A 141 3.01 5.91 -11.48
C ASN A 141 2.91 7.38 -11.94
N PRO A 142 2.77 8.36 -11.03
CA PRO A 142 2.68 9.77 -11.42
C PRO A 142 3.96 10.28 -12.09
N CYS A 143 5.11 9.64 -11.83
CA CYS A 143 6.38 10.03 -12.43
C CYS A 143 6.49 9.68 -13.92
N ASP A 144 5.61 8.84 -14.47
CA ASP A 144 5.59 8.51 -15.89
C ASP A 144 5.05 9.68 -16.75
N ASN A 145 4.34 10.62 -16.13
CA ASN A 145 3.91 11.86 -16.75
C ASN A 145 4.33 13.06 -15.89
N PRO A 146 5.60 13.49 -15.97
CA PRO A 146 6.16 14.53 -15.10
C PRO A 146 5.41 15.85 -15.14
N ASP A 147 4.77 16.18 -16.26
CA ASP A 147 4.00 17.42 -16.42
C ASP A 147 2.80 17.47 -15.47
N GLU A 148 2.21 16.32 -15.11
CA GLU A 148 1.10 16.23 -14.14
C GLU A 148 1.54 16.62 -12.72
N LEU A 149 2.84 16.56 -12.41
CA LEU A 149 3.34 17.01 -11.10
C LEU A 149 3.18 18.52 -10.92
N HIS A 150 3.18 19.27 -12.03
CA HIS A 150 3.00 20.71 -12.08
C HIS A 150 1.56 21.14 -12.36
N ALA A 151 0.66 20.19 -12.63
CA ALA A 151 -0.74 20.49 -12.86
C ALA A 151 -1.37 21.14 -11.60
N PRO A 152 -2.05 22.28 -11.76
CA PRO A 152 -2.65 22.96 -10.62
C PRO A 152 -3.90 22.22 -10.12
N PHE A 153 -4.05 22.15 -8.80
CA PHE A 153 -5.24 21.67 -8.12
C PHE A 153 -5.63 22.56 -6.94
N HIS A 154 -6.92 22.57 -6.61
CA HIS A 154 -7.46 23.29 -5.47
C HIS A 154 -7.31 22.46 -4.19
N GLN A 155 -6.43 22.87 -3.27
CA GLN A 155 -6.37 22.28 -1.94
C GLN A 155 -7.62 22.63 -1.14
N SER A 156 -8.34 21.61 -0.66
CA SER A 156 -9.56 21.80 0.12
C SER A 156 -9.30 22.17 1.59
N TYR A 157 -8.04 22.08 2.05
CA TYR A 157 -7.64 22.35 3.43
C TYR A 157 -6.46 23.32 3.47
N GLY A 158 -6.64 24.47 4.13
CA GLY A 158 -5.62 25.53 4.23
C GLY A 158 -5.91 26.70 3.28
N PHE A 159 -5.55 27.92 3.70
CA PHE A 159 -5.85 29.18 3.02
C PHE A 159 -5.15 29.41 1.65
N LYS A 160 -4.68 28.36 0.98
CA LYS A 160 -4.09 28.46 -0.37
C LYS A 160 -5.08 27.93 -1.41
N ARG A 161 -5.45 28.79 -2.34
CA ARG A 161 -6.52 28.54 -3.30
C ARG A 161 -6.09 27.69 -4.49
N GLU A 162 -4.81 27.49 -4.80
CA GLU A 162 -4.33 26.67 -5.92
C GLU A 162 -2.86 26.29 -5.69
N THR A 163 -2.45 25.08 -6.03
CA THR A 163 -1.08 24.55 -5.86
C THR A 163 -0.84 23.34 -6.78
N SER A 164 0.36 22.76 -6.79
CA SER A 164 0.70 21.54 -7.53
C SER A 164 1.33 20.49 -6.62
N ILE A 165 1.51 19.26 -7.12
CA ILE A 165 2.22 18.20 -6.38
C ILE A 165 3.68 18.63 -6.16
N ALA A 166 4.30 19.18 -7.19
CA ALA A 166 5.67 19.67 -7.16
C ALA A 166 5.88 20.79 -6.11
N ASP A 167 4.89 21.66 -5.91
CA ASP A 167 4.97 22.75 -4.91
C ASP A 167 4.64 22.31 -3.48
N SER A 168 4.04 21.13 -3.32
CA SER A 168 3.57 20.59 -2.03
C SER A 168 4.47 19.50 -1.45
N ALA A 169 5.47 19.05 -2.21
CA ALA A 169 6.41 17.98 -1.85
C ALA A 169 7.63 18.49 -1.06
#